data_AF-A0A8S9T0Z7-F1
#
_entry.id   AF-A0A8S9T0Z7-F1
#
_cell.length_a   1.000
_cell.length_b   1.000
_cell.length_c   1.000
_cell.angle_alpha   90.00
_cell.angle_beta   90.00
_cell.angle_gamma   90.00
#
_symmetry.space_group_name_H-M   'P 1'
#
loop_
_entity.id
_entity.type
_entity.pdbx_description
1 polymer ?
#
loop_
_entity_poly.entity_id
_entity_poly.type
_entity_poly.pdbx_seq_one_letter_code
_entity_poly.pdbx_strand_id
1 'polypeptide(L)' 'MVHRDKWVKVLLTELELTKLEKYAEAQGWNKSQAIREWMKALPCY' A
#
# COMPACT_ATOMS: atom_id res chain seq x y z
N MET A 1 19.35 -5.67 -5.54
CA MET A 1 18.20 -4.75 -5.71
C MET A 1 16.98 -5.58 -6.06
N VAL A 2 15.85 -5.41 -5.37
CA VAL A 2 14.61 -6.10 -5.75
C VAL A 2 14.07 -5.46 -7.02
N HIS A 3 14.02 -6.22 -8.11
CA HIS A 3 13.45 -5.74 -9.37
C HIS A 3 11.93 -5.65 -9.22
N ARG A 4 11.35 -4.50 -9.59
CA ARG A 4 9.90 -4.23 -9.50
C ARG A 4 9.37 -4.06 -10.92
N ASP A 5 8.83 -5.12 -11.50
CA ASP A 5 8.37 -5.18 -12.89
C ASP A 5 6.83 -5.24 -13.03
N LYS A 6 6.11 -5.51 -11.92
CA LYS A 6 4.65 -5.59 -11.89
C LYS A 6 4.02 -4.37 -11.20
N TRP A 7 2.88 -3.96 -11.74
CA TRP A 7 2.05 -2.88 -11.19
C TRP A 7 0.79 -3.44 -10.56
N VAL A 8 0.43 -2.89 -9.40
CA VAL A 8 -0.89 -3.08 -8.78
C VAL A 8 -1.63 -1.75 -8.87
N LYS A 9 -2.82 -1.77 -9.49
CA LYS A 9 -3.73 -0.63 -9.56
C LYS A 9 -4.97 -0.96 -8.75
N VAL A 10 -5.37 -0.06 -7.85
CA VAL A 10 -6.54 -0.22 -6.99
C VAL A 10 -7.41 1.02 -7.17
N LEU A 11 -8.71 0.82 -7.37
CA LEU A 11 -9.68 1.91 -7.36
C LEU A 11 -10.18 2.09 -5.92
N LEU A 12 -10.13 3.31 -5.42
CA LEU A 12 -10.49 3.65 -4.05
C LEU A 12 -11.51 4.79 -4.06
N THR A 13 -12.41 4.78 -3.09
CA THR A 13 -13.20 5.96 -2.72
C THR A 13 -12.31 7.03 -2.08
N GLU A 14 -12.79 8.28 -2.00
CA GLU A 14 -12.08 9.37 -1.32
C GLU A 14 -11.78 9.05 0.15
N LEU A 15 -12.71 8.40 0.84
CA LEU A 15 -12.54 8.01 2.24
C LEU A 15 -11.43 6.97 2.40
N GLU A 16 -11.39 5.96 1.52
CA GLU A 16 -10.36 4.91 1.55
C GLU A 16 -8.99 5.49 1.21
N LEU A 17 -8.91 6.38 0.21
CA LEU A 17 -7.67 7.08 -0.13
C LEU A 17 -7.17 7.91 1.06
N THR A 18 -8.05 8.67 1.70
CA THR A 18 -7.71 9.48 2.89
C THR A 18 -7.19 8.60 4.03
N LYS A 19 -7.81 7.45 4.28
CA LYS A 19 -7.35 6.48 5.30
C LYS A 19 -5.96 5.95 4.98
N LEU A 20 -5.72 5.56 3.72
CA LEU A 20 -4.43 5.07 3.25
C LEU A 20 -3.33 6.13 3.41
N GLU A 21 -3.63 7.38 3.06
CA GLU A 21 -2.67 8.49 3.18
C GLU A 21 -2.30 8.77 4.63
N LYS A 22 -3.28 8.88 5.53
CA LYS A 22 -3.02 9.07 6.96
C LYS A 22 -2.23 7.93 7.57
N TYR A 23 -2.55 6.69 7.20
CA TYR A 23 -1.81 5.52 7.68
C TYR A 23 -0.37 5.53 7.17
N ALA A 24 -0.15 5.83 5.89
CA ALA A 24 1.19 5.91 5.32
C ALA A 24 2.01 7.03 6.00
N GLU A 25 1.43 8.22 6.17
CA GLU A 25 2.08 9.36 6.81
C GLU A 25 2.49 9.06 8.26
N ALA A 26 1.60 8.44 9.04
CA ALA A 26 1.89 8.06 10.43
C ALA A 26 3.08 7.09 10.57
N GLN A 27 3.41 6.34 9.51
CA GLN A 27 4.54 5.41 9.46
C GLN A 27 5.77 5.99 8.73
N GLY A 28 5.69 7.23 8.23
CA GLY A 28 6.73 7.83 7.38
C GLY A 28 6.85 7.17 6.00
N TRP A 29 5.78 6.56 5.51
CA TRP A 29 5.72 5.79 4.27
C TRP A 29 5.01 6.56 3.15
N ASN A 30 5.24 6.12 1.91
CA ASN A 30 4.37 6.47 0.79
C ASN A 30 3.24 5.44 0.62
N LYS A 31 2.20 5.81 -0.15
CA LYS A 31 1.03 4.96 -0.42
C LYS A 31 1.41 3.57 -0.94
N SER A 32 2.37 3.48 -1.87
CA SER A 32 2.80 2.18 -2.42
C SER A 32 3.46 1.30 -1.37
N GLN A 33 4.21 1.88 -0.43
CA GLN A 33 4.84 1.14 0.65
C GLN A 33 3.80 0.60 1.63
N ALA A 34 2.81 1.41 2.01
CA ALA A 34 1.70 0.96 2.85
C ALA A 34 0.94 -0.24 2.25
N ILE A 35 0.63 -0.20 0.95
CA ILE A 35 -0.03 -1.33 0.26
C ILE A 35 0.86 -2.57 0.27
N ARG A 36 2.19 -2.43 0.09
CA ARG A 36 3.12 -3.57 0.14
C ARG A 36 3.19 -4.21 1.51
N GLU A 37 3.29 -3.41 2.58
CA GLU A 37 3.31 -3.95 3.94
C GLU A 37 1.99 -4.65 4.28
N TRP A 38 0.86 -4.11 3.84
CA TRP A 38 -0.42 -4.80 3.95
C TRP A 38 -0.42 -6.15 3.21
N MET A 39 0.09 -6.20 1.97
CA MET A 39 0.15 -7.45 1.20
C MET A 39 1.04 -8.52 1.86
N LYS A 40 2.11 -8.14 2.57
CA LYS A 40 2.95 -9.10 3.30
C LYS A 40 2.22 -9.78 4.46
N ALA A 41 1.17 -9.15 5.00
CA ALA A 41 0.37 -9.72 6.07
C ALA A 41 -0.73 -10.68 5.57
N LEU A 42 -0.92 -10.77 4.25
CA LEU A 42 -1.85 -11.73 3.68
C LEU A 42 -1.31 -13.15 3.91
N PRO A 43 -2.16 -14.12 4.28
CA PRO A 43 -1.73 -15.51 4.39
C PRO A 43 -1.22 -15.98 3.04
N CYS A 44 0.04 -16.42 3.00
CA CYS A 44 0.59 -17.11 1.84
C CYS A 44 0.05 -18.54 1.80
N TYR A 45 -0.31 -19.00 0.60
CA TYR A 45 -0.42 -20.43 0.27
C TYR A 45 0.96 -20.98 -0.08
#